data_AF-A0AAP0B181-F1
#
_entry.id   AF-A0AAP0B181-F1
#
_cell.length_a   1.000
_cell.length_b   1.000
_cell.length_c   1.000
_cell.angle_alpha   90.00
_cell.angle_beta   90.00
_cell.angle_gamma   90.00
#
_symmetry.space_group_name_H-M   'P 1'
#
loop_
_entity.id
_entity.type
_entity.pdbx_description
1 polymer ?
#
loop_
_entity_poly.entity_id
_entity_poly.type
_entity_poly.pdbx_seq_one_letter_code
_entity_poly.pdbx_strand_id
1 'polypeptide(L)'
;MEIVSDLNVFDLDEALHNTNTILESYVGLQFDDLDSVYNFYNAYARSVGFGIRKNSGAKSQLSKELIWKNFVCDKSGLINQYSTKEPSTSKKYYVTRVDCKAKLDVRKNKEGKWFVSGFEKQHNHGVRYTEKNNKASIT
;
A
#
# COMPACT_ATOMS: atom_id res chain seq x y z
N MET A 1 51.25 -10.54 -1.57
CA MET A 1 50.48 -10.50 -2.83
C MET A 1 49.21 -11.26 -2.53
N GLU A 2 48.20 -10.55 -2.03
CA GLU A 2 46.96 -11.17 -1.56
C GLU A 2 46.05 -11.45 -2.77
N ILE A 3 45.63 -12.70 -2.81
CA ILE A 3 44.65 -13.31 -3.69
C ILE A 3 43.28 -12.64 -3.50
N VAL A 4 42.76 -11.99 -4.54
CA VAL A 4 41.33 -11.61 -4.65
C VAL A 4 40.76 -12.15 -5.95
N SER A 5 40.72 -13.47 -6.04
CA SER A 5 39.80 -14.23 -6.88
C SER A 5 39.13 -15.18 -5.89
N ASP A 6 37.86 -15.04 -5.55
CA ASP A 6 36.75 -15.31 -6.46
C ASP A 6 35.47 -14.64 -5.92
N LEU A 7 34.88 -13.72 -6.68
CA LEU A 7 33.43 -13.48 -6.59
C LEU A 7 32.79 -14.39 -7.63
N ASN A 8 32.12 -15.44 -7.15
CA ASN A 8 31.55 -16.47 -8.00
C ASN A 8 30.42 -15.88 -8.85
N VAL A 9 30.42 -16.16 -10.16
CA VAL A 9 29.40 -15.65 -11.10
C VAL A 9 27.99 -16.12 -10.71
N PHE A 10 27.89 -17.26 -10.02
CA PHE A 10 26.64 -17.77 -9.44
C PHE A 10 26.04 -16.85 -8.36
N ASP A 11 26.87 -16.21 -7.53
CA ASP A 11 26.40 -15.35 -6.43
C ASP A 11 25.89 -13.99 -6.95
N LEU A 12 26.40 -13.54 -8.10
CA LEU A 12 25.97 -12.31 -8.77
C LEU A 12 24.62 -12.48 -9.48
N ASP A 13 24.36 -13.63 -10.09
CA ASP A 13 23.07 -13.93 -10.75
C ASP A 13 21.94 -14.12 -9.74
N GLU A 14 22.20 -14.74 -8.58
CA GLU A 14 21.22 -14.85 -7.49
C GLU A 14 20.93 -13.50 -6.84
N ALA A 15 21.95 -12.67 -6.61
CA ALA A 15 21.79 -11.30 -6.13
C ALA A 15 21.07 -10.40 -7.16
N LEU A 16 21.35 -10.56 -8.45
CA LEU A 16 20.68 -9.82 -9.53
C LEU A 16 19.22 -10.26 -9.70
N HIS A 17 18.91 -11.55 -9.54
CA HIS A 17 17.53 -12.05 -9.58
C HIS A 17 16.72 -11.63 -8.34
N ASN A 18 17.32 -11.67 -7.14
CA ASN A 18 16.71 -11.15 -5.92
C ASN A 18 16.49 -9.64 -5.99
N THR A 19 17.48 -8.89 -6.48
CA THR A 19 17.33 -7.43 -6.64
C THR A 19 16.31 -7.08 -7.70
N ASN A 20 16.23 -7.79 -8.84
CA ASN A 20 15.20 -7.59 -9.85
C ASN A 20 13.78 -7.96 -9.34
N THR A 21 13.66 -8.98 -8.49
CA THR A 21 12.41 -9.36 -7.81
C THR A 21 11.99 -8.34 -6.74
N ILE A 22 12.96 -7.72 -6.06
CA ILE A 22 12.77 -6.57 -5.15
C ILE A 22 12.46 -5.28 -5.94
N LEU A 23 12.95 -5.13 -7.17
CA LEU A 23 12.71 -3.96 -8.02
C LEU A 23 11.31 -3.97 -8.69
N GLU A 24 10.69 -5.13 -8.91
CA GLU A 24 9.28 -5.23 -9.36
C GLU A 24 8.25 -5.01 -8.23
N SER A 25 8.68 -5.23 -6.99
CA SER A 25 7.82 -5.25 -5.83
C SER A 25 8.27 -4.18 -4.84
N TYR A 26 7.46 -3.13 -4.64
CA TYR A 26 7.68 -2.17 -3.55
C TYR A 26 7.75 -2.80 -2.14
N VAL A 27 7.63 -4.13 -2.05
CA VAL A 27 7.90 -4.98 -0.90
C VAL A 27 9.35 -4.79 -0.44
N GLY A 28 9.54 -4.69 0.88
CA GLY A 28 10.84 -4.41 1.50
C GLY A 28 11.15 -2.92 1.63
N LEU A 29 10.46 -2.02 0.91
CA LEU A 29 10.64 -0.57 1.06
C LEU A 29 10.33 -0.15 2.50
N GLN A 30 11.25 0.60 3.12
CA GLN A 30 11.18 1.00 4.51
C GLN A 30 10.80 2.47 4.68
N PHE A 31 10.16 2.77 5.80
CA PHE A 31 9.66 4.09 6.20
C PHE A 31 9.83 4.26 7.70
N ASP A 32 10.08 5.49 8.14
CA ASP A 32 10.22 5.78 9.58
C ASP A 32 8.87 5.76 10.31
N ASP A 33 7.78 6.10 9.61
CA ASP A 33 6.44 6.22 10.19
C ASP A 33 5.31 5.80 9.22
N LEU A 34 4.10 5.66 9.75
CA LEU A 34 2.92 5.23 8.99
C LEU A 34 2.34 6.30 8.06
N ASP A 35 2.55 7.57 8.35
CA ASP A 35 2.06 8.65 7.49
C ASP A 35 2.93 8.76 6.24
N SER A 36 4.24 8.51 6.35
CA SER A 36 5.15 8.32 5.22
C SER A 36 4.71 7.15 4.31
N VAL A 37 4.35 6.00 4.90
CA VAL A 37 3.75 4.88 4.13
C VAL A 37 2.46 5.31 3.42
N TYR A 38 1.56 6.00 4.14
CA TYR A 38 0.28 6.45 3.59
C TYR A 38 0.49 7.39 2.41
N ASN A 39 1.39 8.36 2.55
CA ASN A 39 1.70 9.33 1.50
C ASN A 39 2.29 8.67 0.27
N PHE A 40 3.21 7.72 0.45
CA PHE A 40 3.75 6.89 -0.62
C PHE A 40 2.63 6.17 -1.39
N TYR A 41 1.75 5.45 -0.68
CA TYR A 41 0.67 4.71 -1.36
C TYR A 41 -0.38 5.63 -1.99
N ASN A 42 -0.64 6.79 -1.38
CA ASN A 42 -1.56 7.80 -1.92
C ASN A 42 -1.01 8.40 -3.21
N ALA A 43 0.29 8.66 -3.29
CA ALA A 43 0.96 9.15 -4.49
C ALA A 43 0.88 8.09 -5.61
N TYR A 44 1.19 6.83 -5.29
CA TYR A 44 0.98 5.71 -6.21
C TYR A 44 -0.46 5.65 -6.71
N ALA A 45 -1.44 5.67 -5.80
CA ALA A 45 -2.84 5.55 -6.16
C ALA A 45 -3.34 6.70 -7.04
N ARG A 46 -2.86 7.93 -6.80
CA ARG A 46 -3.13 9.09 -7.66
C ARG A 46 -2.56 8.90 -9.07
N SER A 47 -1.33 8.38 -9.18
CA SER A 47 -0.70 8.13 -10.49
C SER A 47 -1.45 7.08 -11.30
N VAL A 48 -1.99 6.05 -10.64
CA VAL A 48 -2.75 4.97 -11.28
C VAL A 48 -4.22 5.35 -11.50
N GLY A 49 -4.76 6.29 -10.74
CA GLY A 49 -6.14 6.78 -10.91
C GLY A 49 -7.18 6.09 -10.01
N PHE A 50 -6.83 5.80 -8.76
CA PHE A 50 -7.77 5.31 -7.75
C PHE A 50 -7.59 6.03 -6.40
N GLY A 51 -8.56 5.87 -5.49
CA GLY A 51 -8.48 6.41 -4.14
C GLY A 51 -8.04 5.34 -3.13
N ILE A 52 -7.46 5.75 -2.01
CA ILE A 52 -7.07 4.82 -0.93
C ILE A 52 -7.83 5.09 0.37
N ARG A 53 -7.93 4.05 1.22
CA ARG A 53 -8.48 4.12 2.57
C ARG A 53 -7.57 3.40 3.56
N LYS A 54 -7.48 3.91 4.79
CA LYS A 54 -6.91 3.18 5.92
C LYS A 54 -7.89 2.05 6.28
N ASN A 55 -7.40 0.81 6.39
CA ASN A 55 -8.23 -0.35 6.68
C ASN A 55 -7.72 -1.05 7.96
N SER A 56 -7.67 -2.37 7.98
CA SER A 56 -7.33 -3.17 9.16
C SER A 56 -5.93 -2.88 9.67
N GLY A 57 -5.73 -3.11 10.96
CA GLY A 57 -4.43 -3.07 11.60
C GLY A 57 -4.40 -4.03 12.79
N ALA A 58 -3.21 -4.43 13.19
CA ALA A 58 -3.00 -5.31 14.34
C ALA A 58 -2.01 -4.66 15.30
N LYS A 59 -2.30 -4.80 16.59
CA LYS A 59 -1.43 -4.34 17.67
C LYS A 59 -0.78 -5.54 18.35
N SER A 60 0.45 -5.34 18.83
CA SER A 60 1.11 -6.28 19.73
C SER A 60 0.25 -6.50 20.97
N GLN A 61 0.09 -7.74 21.39
CA GLN A 61 -0.65 -8.05 22.62
C GLN A 61 0.09 -7.55 23.86
N LEU A 62 1.42 -7.59 23.84
CA LEU A 62 2.28 -7.20 24.96
C LEU A 62 2.46 -5.68 25.03
N SER A 63 3.01 -5.06 23.99
CA SER A 63 3.34 -3.62 24.00
C SER A 63 2.16 -2.70 23.63
N LYS A 64 1.04 -3.27 23.13
CA LYS A 64 -0.11 -2.53 22.58
C LYS A 64 0.24 -1.60 21.39
N GLU A 65 1.47 -1.62 20.92
CA GLU A 65 1.91 -0.88 19.73
C GLU A 65 1.33 -1.48 18.46
N LEU A 66 1.09 -0.63 17.46
CA LEU A 66 0.67 -1.07 16.13
C LEU A 66 1.85 -1.76 15.42
N ILE A 67 1.66 -3.02 15.02
CA ILE A 67 2.69 -3.88 14.41
C ILE A 67 2.41 -4.18 12.93
N TRP A 68 1.16 -4.02 12.50
CA TRP A 68 0.74 -4.23 11.13
C TRP A 68 -0.40 -3.28 10.78
N LYS A 69 -0.40 -2.81 9.54
CA LYS A 69 -1.46 -1.96 9.00
C LYS A 69 -1.62 -2.25 7.51
N ASN A 70 -2.84 -2.14 7.01
CA ASN A 70 -3.06 -2.12 5.57
C ASN A 70 -3.88 -0.94 5.07
N PHE A 71 -3.60 -0.61 3.82
CA PHE A 71 -4.23 0.44 3.04
C PHE A 71 -4.83 -0.19 1.79
N VAL A 72 -6.06 0.16 1.44
CA VAL A 72 -6.82 -0.52 0.38
C VAL A 72 -7.38 0.48 -0.62
N CYS A 73 -7.71 0.01 -1.82
CA CYS A 73 -8.51 0.75 -2.78
C CYS A 73 -9.85 1.23 -2.18
N ASP A 74 -10.33 2.40 -2.62
CA ASP A 74 -11.63 2.97 -2.27
C ASP A 74 -12.82 2.12 -2.76
N LYS A 75 -12.58 1.21 -3.70
CA LYS A 75 -13.53 0.23 -4.21
C LYS A 75 -13.42 -1.15 -3.53
N SER A 76 -12.55 -1.29 -2.52
CA SER A 76 -12.34 -2.55 -1.78
C SER A 76 -13.52 -2.95 -0.88
N GLY A 77 -13.67 -4.27 -0.68
CA GLY A 77 -14.67 -4.92 0.17
C GLY A 77 -16.03 -5.11 -0.49
N LEU A 78 -16.92 -5.85 0.18
CA LEU A 78 -18.33 -5.94 -0.17
C LEU A 78 -19.15 -4.91 0.62
N ILE A 79 -20.33 -4.57 0.09
CA ILE A 79 -21.32 -3.81 0.85
C ILE A 79 -22.07 -4.81 1.73
N ASN A 80 -22.04 -4.60 3.04
CA ASN A 80 -22.89 -5.37 3.94
C ASN A 80 -24.34 -4.95 3.69
N GLN A 81 -25.08 -5.81 2.97
CA GLN A 81 -26.50 -5.62 2.64
C GLN A 81 -27.37 -5.53 3.91
N TYR A 82 -26.86 -6.02 5.05
CA TYR A 82 -27.49 -5.98 6.37
C TYR A 82 -27.09 -4.77 7.24
N SER A 83 -26.29 -3.83 6.72
CA SER A 83 -26.03 -2.58 7.42
C SER A 83 -27.23 -1.65 7.24
N THR A 84 -28.33 -1.95 7.92
CA THR A 84 -29.54 -1.13 8.08
C THR A 84 -29.26 0.12 8.94
N LYS A 85 -28.20 0.85 8.62
CA LYS A 85 -28.09 2.24 9.04
C LYS A 85 -28.58 3.03 7.85
N GLU A 86 -29.82 3.49 7.96
CA GLU A 86 -30.36 4.62 7.19
C GLU A 86 -29.21 5.57 6.86
N PRO A 87 -29.01 5.96 5.59
CA PRO A 87 -27.96 6.91 5.26
C PRO A 87 -28.25 8.19 6.05
N SER A 88 -27.52 8.38 7.16
CA SER A 88 -27.55 9.65 7.88
C SER A 88 -27.30 10.70 6.81
N THR A 89 -28.19 11.69 6.77
CA THR A 89 -28.43 12.70 5.72
C THR A 89 -27.22 13.52 5.24
N SER A 90 -26.00 13.11 5.53
CA SER A 90 -24.76 13.83 5.26
C SER A 90 -23.84 13.20 4.20
N LYS A 91 -24.00 11.94 3.75
CA LYS A 91 -23.23 11.42 2.60
C LYS A 91 -24.01 10.38 1.79
N LYS A 92 -24.40 10.72 0.55
CA LYS A 92 -24.77 9.74 -0.50
C LYS A 92 -23.56 8.84 -0.74
N TYR A 93 -23.45 7.73 -0.01
CA TYR A 93 -22.48 6.69 -0.32
C TYR A 93 -22.96 6.02 -1.61
N TYR A 94 -22.48 6.51 -2.76
CA TYR A 94 -22.60 5.76 -4.00
C TYR A 94 -22.01 4.36 -3.76
N VAL A 95 -22.84 3.34 -4.03
CA VAL A 95 -22.47 1.92 -4.04
C VAL A 95 -21.31 1.76 -5.01
N THR A 96 -20.09 1.84 -4.48
CA THR A 96 -18.86 1.85 -5.28
C THR A 96 -17.94 0.71 -4.88
N ARG A 97 -18.22 -0.03 -3.81
CA ARG A 97 -17.39 -1.18 -3.44
C ARG A 97 -17.71 -2.36 -4.35
N VAL A 98 -16.68 -2.90 -5.00
CA VAL A 98 -16.74 -3.98 -6.01
C VAL A 98 -15.82 -5.15 -5.61
N ASP A 99 -15.56 -5.28 -4.32
CA ASP A 99 -14.63 -6.24 -3.74
C ASP A 99 -13.21 -6.19 -4.32
N CYS A 100 -12.74 -4.99 -4.65
CA CYS A 100 -11.38 -4.78 -5.14
C CYS A 100 -10.34 -5.25 -4.12
N LYS A 101 -9.34 -6.03 -4.57
CA LYS A 101 -8.29 -6.59 -3.72
C LYS A 101 -7.00 -5.78 -3.70
N ALA A 102 -6.86 -4.76 -4.55
CA ALA A 102 -5.71 -3.86 -4.54
C ALA A 102 -5.49 -3.25 -3.15
N LYS A 103 -4.27 -3.46 -2.61
CA LYS A 103 -3.90 -3.11 -1.24
C LYS A 103 -2.39 -3.02 -1.04
N LEU A 104 -1.99 -2.28 -0.02
CA LEU A 104 -0.63 -2.23 0.52
C LEU A 104 -0.65 -2.71 1.97
N ASP A 105 0.11 -3.75 2.29
CA ASP A 105 0.26 -4.31 3.62
C ASP A 105 1.65 -3.92 4.19
N VAL A 106 1.70 -3.31 5.38
CA VAL A 106 2.96 -2.92 6.03
C VAL A 106 3.10 -3.50 7.43
N ARG A 107 4.35 -3.80 7.83
CA ARG A 107 4.71 -4.32 9.15
C ARG A 107 5.76 -3.43 9.82
N LYS A 108 5.74 -3.40 11.14
CA LYS A 108 6.77 -2.74 11.96
C LYS A 108 7.87 -3.75 12.29
N ASN A 109 9.14 -3.40 12.03
CA ASN A 109 10.30 -4.23 12.38
C ASN A 109 10.70 -4.02 13.87
N LYS A 110 11.73 -4.74 14.32
CA LYS A 110 12.22 -4.64 15.71
C LYS A 110 12.86 -3.28 16.03
N GLU A 111 13.37 -2.58 15.03
CA GLU A 111 13.95 -1.24 15.13
C GLU A 111 12.88 -0.13 15.16
N GLY A 112 11.62 -0.51 14.97
CA GLY A 112 10.47 0.38 14.97
C GLY A 112 10.14 1.02 13.62
N LYS A 113 10.87 0.69 12.56
CA LYS A 113 10.61 1.12 11.19
C LYS A 113 9.50 0.29 10.53
N TRP A 114 8.78 0.92 9.62
CA TRP A 114 7.75 0.29 8.81
C TRP A 114 8.32 -0.20 7.51
N PHE A 115 7.91 -1.38 7.06
CA PHE A 115 8.28 -1.89 5.74
C PHE A 115 7.08 -2.47 5.00
N VAL A 116 7.10 -2.40 3.68
CA VAL A 116 6.09 -3.03 2.83
C VAL A 116 6.25 -4.54 2.89
N SER A 117 5.25 -5.22 3.42
CA SER A 117 5.21 -6.68 3.54
C SER A 117 4.41 -7.34 2.41
N GLY A 118 3.59 -6.59 1.68
CA GLY A 118 2.82 -7.08 0.56
C GLY A 118 2.22 -5.94 -0.25
N PHE A 119 2.17 -6.11 -1.57
CA PHE A 119 1.61 -5.11 -2.46
C PHE A 119 0.84 -5.73 -3.62
N GLU A 120 -0.49 -5.61 -3.55
CA GLU A 120 -1.41 -6.06 -4.59
C GLU A 120 -1.77 -4.87 -5.49
N LYS A 121 -1.28 -4.89 -6.73
CA LYS A 121 -1.49 -3.82 -7.71
C LYS A 121 -2.76 -4.02 -8.53
N GLN A 122 -3.26 -5.25 -8.64
CA GLN A 122 -4.31 -5.57 -9.60
C GLN A 122 -5.68 -5.05 -9.14
N HIS A 123 -6.38 -4.37 -10.05
CA HIS A 123 -7.75 -3.94 -9.87
C HIS A 123 -8.70 -4.80 -10.70
N ASN A 124 -9.90 -5.05 -10.16
CA ASN A 124 -11.01 -5.72 -10.83
C ASN A 124 -12.06 -4.73 -11.35
N HIS A 125 -11.70 -3.44 -11.42
CA HIS A 125 -12.52 -2.36 -11.94
C HIS A 125 -11.64 -1.41 -12.73
N GLY A 126 -12.24 -0.62 -13.61
CA GLY A 126 -11.52 0.46 -14.29
C GLY A 126 -10.89 1.42 -13.28
N VAL A 127 -9.59 1.65 -13.39
CA VAL A 127 -8.90 2.76 -12.77
C VAL A 127 -8.77 3.86 -13.82
N ARG A 128 -9.24 5.06 -13.51
CA ARG A 128 -9.21 6.19 -14.43
C ARG A 128 -8.27 7.22 -13.85
N TYR A 129 -7.21 7.55 -14.56
CA TYR A 129 -6.43 8.73 -14.22
C TYR A 129 -7.36 9.94 -14.20
N THR A 130 -7.50 10.57 -13.04
CA THR A 130 -8.23 11.83 -12.92
C THR A 130 -7.20 12.89 -12.60
N GLU A 131 -6.84 13.70 -13.59
CA GLU A 131 -6.15 14.97 -13.34
C GLU A 131 -7.06 15.82 -12.45
N LYS A 132 -6.87 15.73 -11.13
CA LYS A 132 -7.54 16.65 -10.22
C LYS A 132 -6.86 18.00 -10.39
N ASN A 133 -7.45 18.82 -11.25
CA ASN A 133 -7.13 20.22 -11.52
C ASN A 133 -6.53 20.94 -10.30
N ASN A 134 -5.28 21.38 -10.43
CA ASN A 134 -4.73 22.49 -9.66
C ASN A 134 -5.48 23.78 -10.03
N LYS A 135 -6.72 23.95 -9.56
CA LYS A 135 -7.30 25.28 -9.45
C LYS A 135 -6.91 25.84 -8.08
N ALA A 136 -5.66 26.28 -8.00
CA ALA A 136 -5.28 27.30 -7.03
C ALA A 136 -6.17 28.51 -7.29
N SER A 137 -6.77 29.04 -6.23
CA SER A 137 -7.58 30.25 -6.24
C SER A 137 -6.88 31.37 -7.00
N ILE A 138 -7.46 31.77 -8.13
CA ILE A 138 -7.31 33.11 -8.67
C ILE A 138 -8.74 33.58 -8.92
N THR A 139 -9.30 34.28 -7.94
CA THR A 139 -10.03 35.55 -8.01
C THR A 139 -10.45 35.89 -6.59
#